data_AF-A0A7L2YHS2-F1
#
_entry.id   AF-A0A7L2YHS2-F1
#
_cell.length_a   1.000
_cell.length_b   1.000
_cell.length_c   1.000
_cell.angle_alpha   90.00
_cell.angle_beta   90.00
_cell.angle_gamma   90.00
#
_symmetry.space_group_name_H-M   'P 1'
#
loop_
_entity.id
_entity.type
_entity.pdbx_description
1 polymer ?
#
loop_
_entity_poly.entity_id
_entity_poly.type
_entity_poly.pdbx_seq_one_letter_code
_entity_poly.pdbx_strand_id
1 'polypeptide(L)'
;MVACYKGFVDIVPLLRKCPYINVNQQDKDGNTALMMAAQAGHITILNYLLNYYPGLEVDKRDPRGLTALMKAAVQGQQHCVAALLLAG
;
A
#
# COMPACT_ATOMS: atom_id res chain seq x y z
N MET A 1 -4.39 6.96 0.34
CA MET A 1 -4.00 6.70 -1.06
C MET A 1 -3.09 7.79 -1.62
N VAL A 2 -3.54 9.05 -1.77
CA VAL A 2 -2.69 10.14 -2.32
C VAL A 2 -1.38 10.32 -1.55
N ALA A 3 -1.43 10.39 -0.21
CA ALA A 3 -0.22 10.48 0.63
C ALA A 3 0.75 9.30 0.41
N CYS A 4 0.21 8.09 0.20
CA CYS A 4 1.00 6.88 -0.06
C CYS A 4 1.67 6.93 -1.42
N TYR A 5 0.98 7.40 -2.46
CA TYR A 5 1.54 7.53 -3.81
C TYR A 5 2.58 8.65 -3.91
N LYS A 6 2.33 9.78 -3.24
CA LYS A 6 3.22 10.96 -3.26
C LYS A 6 4.42 10.86 -2.32
N GLY A 7 4.51 9.83 -1.48
CA GLY A 7 5.64 9.63 -0.58
C GLY A 7 5.61 10.51 0.67
N PHE A 8 4.43 10.94 1.13
CA PHE A 8 4.29 11.79 2.32
C PHE A 8 4.38 10.96 3.60
N VAL A 9 5.62 10.57 3.94
CA VAL A 9 5.93 9.68 5.07
C VAL A 9 5.33 10.19 6.38
N ASP A 10 5.40 11.50 6.66
CA ASP A 10 4.93 12.06 7.93
C ASP A 10 3.40 12.18 8.02
N ILE A 11 2.72 12.21 6.87
CA ILE A 11 1.26 12.37 6.82
C ILE A 11 0.56 11.02 7.03
N VAL A 12 1.13 9.91 6.55
CA VAL A 12 0.50 8.59 6.68
C VAL A 12 0.24 8.19 8.15
N PRO A 13 1.16 8.40 9.10
CA PRO A 13 0.90 8.17 10.53
C PRO A 13 -0.15 9.10 11.13
N LEU A 14 -0.24 10.35 10.66
CA LEU A 14 -1.27 11.29 11.12
C LEU A 14 -2.66 10.84 10.68
N LEU A 15 -2.80 10.40 9.43
CA LEU A 15 -4.06 9.88 8.89
C LEU A 15 -4.55 8.63 9.63
N ARG A 16 -3.64 7.78 10.15
CA ARG A 16 -3.98 6.61 10.97
C ARG A 16 -4.75 6.98 12.25
N LYS A 17 -4.52 8.19 12.79
CA LYS A 17 -5.21 8.65 14.02
C LYS A 17 -6.69 8.94 13.79
N CYS A 18 -7.15 9.03 12.55
CA CYS A 18 -8.56 9.19 12.22
C CYS A 18 -9.29 7.85 12.36
N PRO A 19 -10.29 7.72 13.25
CA PRO A 19 -10.95 6.44 13.53
C PRO A 19 -11.80 5.93 12.34
N TYR A 20 -12.12 6.81 11.40
CA TYR A 20 -12.96 6.51 10.24
C TYR A 20 -12.17 6.09 9.00
N ILE A 21 -10.85 5.94 9.11
CA ILE A 21 -10.03 5.59 7.94
C ILE A 21 -10.13 4.10 7.63
N ASN A 22 -10.56 3.78 6.41
CA ASN A 22 -10.50 2.42 5.89
C ASN A 22 -9.25 2.25 5.03
N VAL A 23 -8.25 1.52 5.54
CA VAL A 23 -6.97 1.28 4.84
C VAL A 23 -7.12 0.41 3.59
N ASN A 24 -8.14 -0.46 3.57
CA ASN A 24 -8.45 -1.37 2.46
C ASN A 24 -9.43 -0.77 1.45
N GLN A 25 -9.79 0.52 1.61
CA GLN A 25 -10.62 1.25 0.66
C GLN A 25 -9.93 1.28 -0.70
N GLN A 26 -10.70 0.95 -1.73
CA GLN A 26 -10.27 1.06 -3.11
C GLN A 26 -10.71 2.42 -3.70
N ASP A 27 -9.86 3.03 -4.51
CA ASP A 27 -10.24 4.16 -5.36
C ASP A 27 -11.08 3.70 -6.57
N LYS A 28 -11.39 4.63 -7.48
CA LYS A 28 -12.19 4.36 -8.69
C LYS A 28 -11.54 3.36 -9.63
N ASP A 29 -10.22 3.23 -9.58
CA ASP A 29 -9.43 2.30 -10.37
C ASP A 29 -9.20 0.97 -9.62
N GLY A 30 -9.79 0.82 -8.43
CA GLY A 30 -9.66 -0.37 -7.61
C GLY A 30 -8.36 -0.47 -6.83
N ASN A 31 -7.57 0.60 -6.71
CA ASN A 31 -6.31 0.55 -6.01
C ASN A 31 -6.48 0.83 -4.51
N THR A 32 -5.74 0.10 -3.67
CA THR A 32 -5.65 0.38 -2.23
C THR A 32 -4.48 1.31 -1.91
N ALA A 33 -4.41 1.78 -0.66
CA ALA A 33 -3.26 2.55 -0.18
C ALA A 33 -1.93 1.75 -0.29
N LEU A 34 -1.99 0.44 -0.04
CA LEU A 34 -0.83 -0.46 -0.16
C LEU A 34 -0.36 -0.59 -1.61
N MET A 35 -1.29 -0.78 -2.56
CA MET A 35 -0.98 -0.83 -3.99
C MET A 35 -0.30 0.46 -4.46
N MET A 36 -0.79 1.61 -4.01
CA MET A 36 -0.23 2.92 -4.34
C MET A 36 1.19 3.10 -3.80
N ALA A 37 1.46 2.70 -2.56
CA ALA A 37 2.81 2.74 -1.97
C ALA A 37 3.77 1.78 -2.69
N ALA A 38 3.31 0.56 -2.98
CA ALA A 38 4.07 -0.48 -3.65
C ALA A 38 4.45 -0.10 -5.09
N GLN A 39 3.50 0.44 -5.86
CA GLN A 39 3.72 0.90 -7.23
C GLN A 39 4.71 2.06 -7.29
N ALA A 40 4.64 2.99 -6.33
CA ALA A 40 5.50 4.17 -6.28
C ALA A 40 6.87 3.91 -5.62
N GLY A 41 7.11 2.72 -5.05
CA GLY A 41 8.39 2.37 -4.45
C GLY A 41 8.61 2.90 -3.03
N HIS A 42 7.58 3.41 -2.36
CA HIS A 42 7.70 4.05 -1.05
C HIS A 42 7.78 3.02 0.08
N ILE A 43 8.93 2.36 0.20
CA ILE A 43 9.16 1.27 1.15
C ILE A 43 8.86 1.64 2.61
N THR A 44 9.18 2.86 3.04
CA THR A 44 8.91 3.31 4.41
C THR A 44 7.41 3.34 4.70
N ILE A 45 6.61 3.84 3.76
CA ILE A 45 5.14 3.88 3.87
C ILE A 45 4.57 2.47 3.75
N LEU A 46 5.08 1.66 2.83
CA LEU A 46 4.67 0.28 2.65
C LEU A 46 4.83 -0.52 3.95
N ASN A 47 6.02 -0.49 4.55
CA ASN A 47 6.31 -1.14 5.82
C ASN A 47 5.44 -0.58 6.95
N TYR A 48 5.17 0.73 6.96
CA TYR A 48 4.25 1.31 7.92
C TYR A 48 2.84 0.72 7.80
N LEU A 49 2.32 0.61 6.57
CA LEU A 49 1.00 0.00 6.34
C LEU A 49 0.98 -1.46 6.80
N LEU A 50 1.97 -2.26 6.40
CA LEU A 50 2.07 -3.69 6.72
C LEU A 50 2.13 -3.97 8.24
N ASN A 51 2.86 -3.15 8.99
CA ASN A 51 3.10 -3.41 10.42
C ASN A 51 2.04 -2.81 11.36
N TYR A 52 1.34 -1.75 10.94
CA TYR A 52 0.52 -0.95 11.87
C TYR A 52 -0.99 -0.98 11.59
N TYR A 53 -1.45 -1.66 10.55
CA TYR A 53 -2.88 -1.80 10.25
C TYR A 53 -3.35 -3.25 10.43
N PRO A 54 -3.99 -3.58 11.57
CA PRO A 54 -4.58 -4.90 11.76
C PRO A 54 -5.70 -5.10 10.72
N GLY A 55 -5.69 -6.24 10.03
CA GLY A 55 -6.65 -6.55 8.97
C GLY A 55 -6.35 -5.91 7.62
N LEU A 56 -5.13 -5.41 7.38
CA LEU A 56 -4.71 -5.00 6.06
C LEU A 56 -4.80 -6.17 5.06
N GLU A 57 -5.51 -5.97 3.96
CA GLU A 57 -5.71 -6.97 2.91
C GLU A 57 -4.59 -6.88 1.87
N VAL A 58 -3.50 -7.61 2.09
CA VAL A 58 -2.29 -7.58 1.25
C VAL A 58 -2.56 -8.10 -0.17
N ASP A 59 -3.41 -9.13 -0.28
CA ASP A 59 -3.77 -9.80 -1.53
C ASP A 59 -5.01 -9.24 -2.24
N LYS A 60 -5.52 -8.09 -1.78
CA LYS A 60 -6.64 -7.43 -2.46
C LYS A 60 -6.27 -7.16 -3.92
N ARG A 61 -7.23 -7.31 -4.82
CA ARG A 61 -7.03 -7.17 -6.27
C ARG A 61 -7.78 -5.97 -6.82
N ASP A 62 -7.14 -5.24 -7.74
CA ASP A 62 -7.82 -4.27 -8.60
C ASP A 62 -8.70 -4.99 -9.65
N PRO A 63 -9.55 -4.29 -10.42
CA PRO A 63 -10.38 -4.88 -11.47
C PRO A 63 -9.62 -5.63 -12.58
N ARG A 64 -8.31 -5.40 -12.70
CA ARG A 64 -7.43 -6.13 -13.64
C ARG A 64 -6.80 -7.37 -12.99
N GLY A 65 -7.14 -7.66 -11.74
CA GLY A 65 -6.59 -8.77 -10.97
C GLY A 65 -5.24 -8.48 -10.32
N LEU A 66 -4.74 -7.24 -10.34
CA LEU A 66 -3.40 -6.91 -9.86
C LEU A 66 -3.40 -6.66 -8.34
N THR A 67 -2.46 -7.31 -7.64
CA THR A 67 -2.17 -7.06 -6.21
C THR A 67 -1.11 -5.97 -6.02
N ALA A 68 -0.84 -5.58 -4.77
CA ALA A 68 0.26 -4.68 -4.44
C ALA A 68 1.62 -5.25 -4.89
N LEU A 69 1.84 -6.56 -4.69
CA LEU A 69 3.06 -7.27 -5.09
C LEU A 69 3.27 -7.19 -6.62
N MET A 70 2.22 -7.46 -7.39
CA MET A 70 2.30 -7.41 -8.86
C MET A 70 2.62 -6.00 -9.36
N LYS A 71 2.02 -4.97 -8.75
CA LYS A 71 2.31 -3.58 -9.11
C LYS A 71 3.75 -3.17 -8.77
N ALA A 72 4.26 -3.56 -7.61
CA ALA A 72 5.67 -3.34 -7.27
C ALA A 72 6.62 -4.05 -8.26
N ALA A 73 6.31 -5.31 -8.61
CA ALA A 73 7.12 -6.10 -9.53
C ALA A 73 7.17 -5.48 -10.94
N VAL A 74 6.01 -5.08 -11.49
CA VAL A 74 5.93 -4.44 -12.82
C VAL A 74 6.70 -3.11 -12.86
N GLN A 75 6.76 -2.39 -11.75
CA GLN A 75 7.48 -1.12 -11.64
C GLN A 75 8.96 -1.28 -11.22
N GLY A 76 9.46 -2.52 -11.04
CA GLY A 76 10.84 -2.78 -10.64
C GLY A 76 11.18 -2.39 -9.20
N GLN A 77 10.19 -2.28 -8.32
CA GLN A 77 10.37 -1.80 -6.95
C GLN A 77 10.87 -2.90 -6.01
N GLN A 78 12.14 -3.28 -6.17
CA GLN A 78 12.77 -4.44 -5.52
C GLN A 78 12.56 -4.50 -4.00
N HIS A 79 12.76 -3.38 -3.29
CA HIS A 79 12.57 -3.33 -1.84
C HIS A 79 11.11 -3.57 -1.42
N CYS A 80 10.16 -3.04 -2.20
CA CYS A 80 8.73 -3.25 -1.94
C CYS A 80 8.32 -4.69 -2.23
N VAL A 81 8.85 -5.29 -3.31
CA VAL A 81 8.65 -6.72 -3.61
C VAL A 81 9.14 -7.59 -2.47
N ALA A 82 10.37 -7.36 -2.00
CA ALA A 82 10.94 -8.13 -0.88
C ALA A 82 10.09 -8.01 0.39
N ALA A 83 9.67 -6.79 0.76
CA ALA A 83 8.82 -6.57 1.93
C ALA A 83 7.44 -7.25 1.80
N LEU A 84 6.81 -7.21 0.62
CA LEU A 84 5.52 -7.84 0.38
C LEU A 84 5.60 -9.37 0.38
N LEU A 85 6.71 -9.95 -0.11
CA LEU A 85 6.95 -11.39 -0.04
C LEU A 85 7.15 -11.90 1.39
N LEU A 86 7.67 -11.05 2.29
CA LEU A 86 7.86 -11.38 3.71
C LEU A 86 6.59 -11.19 4.55
N ALA A 87 5.63 -10.42 4.06
CA ALA A 87 4.38 -10.11 4.77
C ALA A 87 3.22 -11.03 4.40
N GLY A 88 3.44 -12.00 3.49
CA GLY A 88 2.47 -13.02 3.07
C GLY A 88 2.74 -14.38 3.70
#